data_AF-A0A6G7X308-F1
#
_entry.id   AF-A0A6G7X308-F1
#
_cell.length_a   1.000
_cell.length_b   1.000
_cell.length_c   1.000
_cell.angle_alpha   90.00
_cell.angle_beta   90.00
_cell.angle_gamma   90.00
#
_symmetry.space_group_name_H-M   'P 1'
#
loop_
_entity.id
_entity.type
_entity.pdbx_description
1 polymer ?
#
loop_
_entity_poly.entity_id
_entity_poly.type
_entity_poly.pdbx_seq_one_letter_code
_entity_poly.pdbx_strand_id
1 'polypeptide(L)'
;MTLQQEAQQIQDYLDITCSENPEEVLERIRSIMPYISRTAFMLAEAKKALRRKKASEISNTIINIAKEQCLSAKVQNTLIDSIAEEEAYLVDWLDRLNAAATHQVDALRSILSYERENLRLNKTGY
;
A
#
# COMPACT_ATOMS: atom_id res chain seq x y z
N MET A 1 2.41 -17.47 3.11
CA MET A 1 2.16 -16.30 2.26
C MET A 1 3.12 -15.20 2.68
N THR A 2 3.90 -14.65 1.76
CA THR A 2 4.80 -13.51 2.04
C THR A 2 4.02 -12.19 2.02
N LEU A 3 4.62 -11.11 2.52
CA LEU A 3 4.00 -9.77 2.45
C LEU A 3 3.76 -9.34 0.99
N GLN A 4 4.68 -9.67 0.07
CA GLN A 4 4.54 -9.37 -1.35
C GLN A 4 3.36 -10.11 -1.98
N GLN A 5 3.20 -11.40 -1.67
CA GLN A 5 2.09 -12.21 -2.19
C GLN A 5 0.74 -11.69 -1.69
N GLU A 6 0.67 -11.29 -0.42
CA GLU A 6 -0.55 -10.72 0.14
C GLU A 6 -0.84 -9.31 -0.41
N ALA A 7 0.19 -8.48 -0.59
CA ALA A 7 0.05 -7.17 -1.21
C ALA A 7 -0.50 -7.29 -2.63
N GLN A 8 0.00 -8.26 -3.41
CA GLN A 8 -0.51 -8.55 -4.74
C GLN A 8 -1.97 -8.98 -4.71
N GLN A 9 -2.37 -9.87 -3.81
CA GLN A 9 -3.78 -10.30 -3.70
C GLN A 9 -4.72 -9.13 -3.39
N ILE A 10 -4.28 -8.19 -2.55
CA ILE A 10 -5.06 -7.00 -2.24
C ILE A 10 -5.11 -6.08 -3.47
N GLN A 11 -3.97 -5.83 -4.13
CA GLN A 11 -3.89 -5.05 -5.37
C GLN A 11 -4.85 -5.61 -6.43
N ASP A 12 -4.76 -6.91 -6.69
CA ASP A 12 -5.60 -7.62 -7.66
C ASP A 12 -7.10 -7.41 -7.35
N TYR A 13 -7.47 -7.39 -6.07
CA TYR A 13 -8.86 -7.13 -5.67
C TYR A 13 -9.29 -5.66 -5.87
N LEU A 14 -8.42 -4.70 -5.54
CA LEU A 14 -8.71 -3.27 -5.68
C LEU A 14 -8.80 -2.85 -7.16
N ASP A 15 -8.09 -3.55 -8.05
CA ASP A 15 -8.11 -3.31 -9.51
C ASP A 15 -9.37 -3.84 -10.19
N ILE A 16 -10.21 -4.62 -9.49
CA ILE A 16 -11.50 -5.07 -10.01
C ILE A 16 -12.47 -3.89 -10.07
N THR A 17 -13.00 -3.62 -11.26
CA THR A 17 -14.06 -2.62 -11.46
C THR A 17 -15.31 -2.99 -10.66
N CYS A 18 -15.90 -2.00 -9.98
CA CYS A 18 -17.17 -2.11 -9.26
C CYS A 18 -18.26 -1.44 -10.10
N SER A 19 -19.45 -2.05 -10.20
CA SER A 19 -20.60 -1.38 -10.83
C SER A 19 -21.18 -0.28 -9.93
N GLU A 20 -22.15 0.47 -10.47
CA GLU A 20 -22.92 1.47 -9.74
C GLU A 20 -24.11 0.88 -8.97
N ASN A 21 -24.32 -0.45 -9.00
CA ASN A 21 -25.40 -1.07 -8.24
C ASN A 21 -25.18 -0.86 -6.72
N PRO A 22 -26.13 -0.25 -5.98
CA PRO A 22 -25.96 0.06 -4.56
C PRO A 22 -25.62 -1.13 -3.66
N GLU A 23 -26.14 -2.32 -3.97
CA GLU A 23 -25.85 -3.54 -3.22
C GLU A 23 -24.41 -3.99 -3.45
N GLU A 24 -23.95 -4.00 -4.70
CA GLU A 24 -22.57 -4.32 -5.04
C GLU A 24 -21.59 -3.30 -4.44
N VAL A 25 -21.90 -2.00 -4.51
CA VAL A 25 -21.09 -0.93 -3.92
C VAL A 25 -20.97 -1.13 -2.41
N LEU A 26 -22.06 -1.49 -1.73
CA LEU A 26 -22.05 -1.75 -0.29
C LEU A 26 -21.18 -2.96 0.07
N GLU A 27 -21.28 -4.06 -0.68
CA GLU A 27 -20.43 -5.23 -0.51
C GLU A 27 -18.96 -4.90 -0.80
N ARG A 28 -18.68 -4.11 -1.83
CA ARG A 28 -17.33 -3.66 -2.16
C ARG A 28 -16.71 -2.88 -1.00
N ILE A 29 -17.45 -1.95 -0.41
CA ILE A 29 -17.00 -1.20 0.78
C ILE A 29 -16.67 -2.16 1.93
N ARG A 30 -17.55 -3.14 2.22
CA ARG A 30 -17.34 -4.14 3.29
C ARG A 30 -16.07 -4.95 3.08
N SER A 31 -15.77 -5.34 1.85
CA SER A 31 -14.56 -6.09 1.52
C SER A 31 -13.28 -5.26 1.58
N ILE A 32 -13.30 -3.97 1.20
CA ILE A 32 -12.09 -3.12 1.20
C ILE A 32 -11.70 -2.67 2.61
N MET A 33 -12.67 -2.44 3.51
CA MET A 33 -12.40 -1.92 4.86
C MET A 33 -11.32 -2.72 5.64
N PRO A 34 -11.35 -4.07 5.68
CA PRO A 34 -10.28 -4.86 6.29
C PRO A 34 -8.90 -4.65 5.66
N TYR A 35 -8.83 -4.43 4.34
CA TYR A 35 -7.57 -4.21 3.63
C TYR A 35 -6.89 -2.91 4.05
N ILE A 36 -7.63 -1.88 4.44
CA ILE A 36 -7.04 -0.64 4.98
C ILE A 36 -6.24 -0.96 6.26
N SER A 37 -6.85 -1.66 7.22
CA SER A 37 -6.14 -2.05 8.45
C SER A 37 -4.98 -3.01 8.15
N ARG A 38 -5.20 -3.98 7.26
CA ARG A 38 -4.20 -4.99 6.93
C ARG A 38 -2.97 -4.38 6.26
N THR A 39 -3.16 -3.55 5.23
CA THR A 39 -2.04 -2.88 4.54
C THR A 39 -1.29 -1.91 5.45
N ALA A 40 -1.96 -1.24 6.39
CA ALA A 40 -1.28 -0.42 7.40
C ALA A 40 -0.36 -1.25 8.31
N PHE A 41 -0.81 -2.43 8.76
CA PHE A 41 0.03 -3.36 9.53
C PHE A 41 1.20 -3.89 8.69
N MET A 42 0.95 -4.28 7.44
CA MET A 42 1.98 -4.76 6.52
C MET A 42 3.04 -3.68 6.27
N LEU A 43 2.63 -2.41 6.11
CA LEU A 43 3.54 -1.27 5.95
C LEU A 43 4.46 -1.11 7.17
N ALA A 44 3.93 -1.30 8.37
CA ALA A 44 4.75 -1.26 9.59
C ALA A 44 5.80 -2.39 9.61
N GLU A 45 5.41 -3.61 9.24
CA GLU A 45 6.35 -4.75 9.16
C GLU A 45 7.37 -4.55 8.02
N ALA A 46 6.99 -4.00 6.88
CA ALA A 46 7.92 -3.67 5.79
C ALA A 46 8.93 -2.59 6.22
N LYS A 47 8.48 -1.52 6.90
CA LYS A 47 9.37 -0.48 7.45
C LYS A 47 10.37 -1.06 8.46
N LYS A 48 9.93 -2.04 9.26
CA LYS A 48 10.80 -2.76 10.20
C LYS A 48 11.80 -3.66 9.47
N ALA A 49 11.38 -4.37 8.42
CA ALA A 49 12.27 -5.18 7.60
C ALA A 49 13.36 -4.33 6.91
N LEU A 50 12.96 -3.20 6.31
CA LEU A 50 13.88 -2.22 5.71
C LEU A 50 14.94 -1.74 6.70
N ARG A 51 14.54 -1.35 7.91
CA ARG A 51 15.48 -0.92 8.97
C ARG A 51 16.45 -2.03 9.36
N ARG A 52 15.96 -3.28 9.48
CA ARG A 52 16.81 -4.45 9.78
C ARG A 52 17.81 -4.71 8.67
N LYS A 53 17.39 -4.62 7.41
CA LYS A 53 18.27 -4.81 6.25
C LYS A 53 19.40 -3.79 6.25
N LYS A 54 19.07 -2.50 6.41
CA LYS A 54 20.04 -1.40 6.46
C LYS A 54 21.00 -1.49 7.65
N ALA A 55 20.58 -2.09 8.76
CA ALA A 55 21.40 -2.28 9.96
C ALA A 55 22.17 -3.62 9.97
N SER A 56 22.06 -4.43 8.91
CA SER A 56 22.69 -5.75 8.86
C SER A 56 24.23 -5.67 8.89
N GLU A 57 24.89 -6.73 9.35
CA GLU A 57 26.35 -6.82 9.34
C GLU A 57 26.93 -6.66 7.94
N ILE A 58 26.23 -7.15 6.91
CA ILE A 58 26.60 -6.97 5.50
C ILE A 58 26.64 -5.48 5.12
N SER A 59 25.62 -4.71 5.52
CA SER A 59 25.58 -3.26 5.32
C SER A 59 26.75 -2.56 6.03
N ASN A 60 27.07 -2.96 7.26
CA ASN A 60 28.20 -2.41 8.01
C ASN A 60 29.55 -2.71 7.35
N THR A 61 29.75 -3.94 6.85
CA THR A 61 30.98 -4.30 6.12
C THR A 61 31.14 -3.47 4.86
N ILE A 62 30.06 -3.24 4.10
CA ILE A 62 30.10 -2.41 2.89
C ILE A 62 30.41 -0.95 3.20
N ILE A 63 29.87 -0.41 4.29
CA ILE A 63 30.21 0.93 4.77
C ILE A 63 31.70 1.02 5.14
N ASN A 64 32.25 0.00 5.81
CA ASN A 64 33.66 -0.01 6.19
C ASN A 64 34.58 -0.01 4.96
N ILE A 65 34.29 -0.86 3.97
CA ILE A 65 35.03 -0.87 2.69
C ILE A 65 34.92 0.49 1.99
N ALA A 66 33.71 1.07 1.94
CA ALA A 66 33.49 2.37 1.31
C ALA A 66 34.26 3.50 2.01
N LYS A 67 34.40 3.43 3.34
CA LYS A 67 35.23 4.36 4.13
C LYS A 67 36.72 4.16 3.87
N GLU A 68 37.19 2.92 3.78
CA GLU A 68 38.59 2.61 3.42
C GLU A 68 38.95 3.15 2.03
N GLN A 69 37.99 3.15 1.10
CA GLN A 69 38.15 3.75 -0.23
C GLN A 69 37.88 5.27 -0.28
N CYS A 70 37.72 5.93 0.88
CA CYS A 70 37.47 7.37 0.98
C CYS A 70 36.23 7.85 0.19
N LEU A 71 35.20 7.01 0.01
CA LEU A 71 33.98 7.39 -0.69
C LEU A 71 33.18 8.42 0.10
N SER A 72 32.53 9.35 -0.61
CA SER A 72 31.66 10.35 0.04
C SER A 72 30.49 9.70 0.79
N ALA A 73 30.01 10.36 1.84
CA ALA A 73 28.84 9.90 2.60
C ALA A 73 27.59 9.69 1.72
N LYS A 74 27.44 10.49 0.65
CA LYS A 74 26.35 10.32 -0.32
C LYS A 74 26.45 8.97 -1.03
N VAL A 75 27.63 8.62 -1.53
CA VAL A 75 27.88 7.33 -2.22
C VAL A 75 27.70 6.16 -1.24
N GLN A 76 28.17 6.30 0.00
CA GLN A 76 27.96 5.29 1.05
C GLN A 76 26.46 5.01 1.28
N ASN A 77 25.64 6.05 1.39
CA ASN A 77 24.20 5.90 1.57
C ASN A 77 23.53 5.25 0.35
N THR A 78 23.93 5.64 -0.87
CA THR A 78 23.42 5.01 -2.09
C THR A 78 23.70 3.52 -2.14
N LEU A 79 24.90 3.06 -1.70
CA LEU A 79 25.21 1.63 -1.63
C LEU A 79 24.29 0.89 -0.66
N ILE A 80 24.00 1.48 0.50
CA ILE A 80 23.07 0.90 1.48
C ILE A 80 21.65 0.84 0.94
N ASP A 81 21.21 1.90 0.27
CA ASP A 81 19.89 1.96 -0.35
C ASP A 81 19.74 0.89 -1.45
N SER A 82 20.78 0.67 -2.27
CA SER A 82 20.78 -0.39 -3.30
C SER A 82 20.66 -1.80 -2.72
N ILE A 83 21.23 -2.08 -1.54
CA ILE A 83 21.12 -3.40 -0.90
C ILE A 83 19.73 -3.65 -0.34
N ALA A 84 19.02 -2.59 0.03
CA ALA A 84 17.71 -2.63 0.64
C ALA A 84 16.58 -2.21 -0.32
N GLU A 85 16.83 -2.31 -1.63
CA GLU A 85 15.93 -1.88 -2.69
C GLU A 85 14.57 -2.59 -2.60
N GLU A 86 14.57 -3.91 -2.43
CA GLU A 86 13.34 -4.72 -2.32
C GLU A 86 12.50 -4.34 -1.10
N GLU A 87 13.13 -4.15 0.06
CA GLU A 87 12.42 -3.71 1.26
C GLU A 87 11.91 -2.27 1.14
N ALA A 88 12.63 -1.39 0.44
CA ALA A 88 12.20 -0.03 0.16
C ALA A 88 11.01 0.00 -0.79
N TYR A 89 11.08 -0.76 -1.88
CA TYR A 89 9.98 -0.94 -2.83
C TYR A 89 8.71 -1.43 -2.13
N LEU A 90 8.81 -2.45 -1.27
CA LEU A 90 7.66 -2.98 -0.55
C LEU A 90 7.04 -1.94 0.40
N VAL A 91 7.85 -1.10 1.05
CA VAL A 91 7.36 0.01 1.88
C VAL A 91 6.54 0.99 1.03
N ASP A 92 7.09 1.42 -0.09
CA ASP A 92 6.43 2.40 -0.96
C ASP A 92 5.14 1.82 -1.57
N TRP A 93 5.19 0.56 -1.99
CA TRP A 93 4.02 -0.13 -2.54
C TRP A 93 2.90 -0.23 -1.51
N LEU A 94 3.20 -0.65 -0.27
CA LEU A 94 2.19 -0.79 0.77
C LEU A 94 1.62 0.56 1.23
N ASP A 95 2.42 1.63 1.22
CA ASP A 95 1.95 2.99 1.49
C ASP A 95 0.94 3.45 0.42
N ARG A 96 1.25 3.23 -0.86
CA ARG A 96 0.35 3.55 -1.98
C ARG A 96 -0.89 2.66 -2.00
N LEU A 97 -0.75 1.38 -1.72
CA LEU A 97 -1.86 0.43 -1.67
C LEU A 97 -2.85 0.77 -0.55
N ASN A 98 -2.34 1.17 0.62
CA ASN A 98 -3.17 1.64 1.73
C ASN A 98 -3.95 2.92 1.39
N ALA A 99 -3.28 3.88 0.75
CA ALA A 99 -3.92 5.10 0.28
C ALA A 99 -5.01 4.80 -0.77
N ALA A 100 -4.71 3.93 -1.73
CA ALA A 100 -5.67 3.50 -2.75
C ALA A 100 -6.92 2.87 -2.14
N ALA A 101 -6.77 1.92 -1.20
CA ALA A 101 -7.90 1.31 -0.50
C ALA A 101 -8.76 2.34 0.25
N THR A 102 -8.12 3.30 0.92
CA THR A 102 -8.81 4.38 1.66
C THR A 102 -9.62 5.26 0.71
N HIS A 103 -8.99 5.76 -0.36
CA HIS A 103 -9.65 6.63 -1.33
C HIS A 103 -10.73 5.91 -2.14
N GLN A 104 -10.57 4.63 -2.45
CA GLN A 104 -11.60 3.84 -3.12
C GLN A 104 -12.84 3.71 -2.24
N VAL A 105 -12.69 3.47 -0.93
CA VAL A 105 -13.82 3.44 0.01
C VAL A 105 -14.54 4.79 0.05
N ASP A 106 -13.82 5.92 0.04
CA ASP A 106 -14.43 7.25 0.03
C ASP A 106 -15.20 7.55 -1.28
N ALA A 107 -14.65 7.14 -2.42
CA ALA A 107 -15.31 7.24 -3.71
C ALA A 107 -16.60 6.39 -3.74
N LEU A 108 -16.53 5.14 -3.27
CA LEU A 108 -17.69 4.24 -3.22
C LEU A 108 -18.78 4.76 -2.28
N ARG A 109 -18.44 5.38 -1.15
CA ARG A 109 -19.42 6.04 -0.27
C ARG A 109 -20.16 7.17 -1.00
N SER A 110 -19.45 7.91 -1.85
CA SER A 110 -20.03 8.99 -2.65
C SER A 110 -20.98 8.46 -3.72
N ILE A 111 -20.58 7.40 -4.44
CA ILE A 111 -21.43 6.69 -5.42
C ILE A 111 -22.69 6.15 -4.72
N LEU A 112 -22.54 5.47 -3.59
CA LEU A 112 -23.67 4.92 -2.84
C LEU A 112 -24.66 6.01 -2.39
N SER A 113 -24.15 7.19 -2.01
CA SER A 113 -24.99 8.32 -1.63
C SER A 113 -25.76 8.87 -2.84
N TYR A 114 -25.10 9.03 -3.98
CA TYR A 114 -25.72 9.50 -5.22
C TYR A 114 -26.83 8.54 -5.68
N GLU A 115 -26.55 7.24 -5.71
CA GLU A 115 -27.54 6.25 -6.16
C GLU A 115 -28.73 6.11 -5.23
N ARG A 116 -28.52 6.23 -3.91
CA ARG A 116 -29.63 6.26 -2.94
C ARG A 116 -30.55 7.45 -3.17
N GLU A 117 -29.97 8.60 -3.50
CA GLU A 117 -30.75 9.81 -3.80
C GLU A 117 -31.50 9.68 -5.13
N ASN A 118 -30.86 9.16 -6.18
CA ASN A 118 -31.53 8.86 -7.46
C ASN A 118 -32.73 7.92 -7.27
N LEU A 119 -32.57 6.84 -6.50
CA LEU A 119 -33.66 5.91 -6.19
C LEU A 119 -34.79 6.58 -5.42
N ARG A 120 -34.49 7.53 -4.54
CA ARG A 120 -35.48 8.31 -3.79
C ARG A 120 -36.28 9.19 -4.75
N LEU A 121 -35.61 9.96 -5.61
CA LEU A 121 -36.22 10.86 -6.59
C LEU A 121 -37.14 10.09 -7.55
N ASN A 122 -36.64 8.99 -8.11
CA ASN A 122 -37.40 8.13 -9.03
C ASN A 122 -38.65 7.51 -8.38
N LYS A 123 -38.59 7.19 -7.07
CA LYS A 123 -39.77 6.70 -6.33
C LYS A 123 -40.79 7.80 -6.03
N THR A 124 -40.38 9.05 -5.92
CA THR A 124 -41.26 10.20 -5.66
C THR A 124 -41.87 10.83 -6.92
N GLY A 125 -41.47 10.39 -8.12
CA GLY A 125 -42.15 10.77 -9.37
C GLY A 125 -41.94 12.23 -9.80
N TYR A 126 -40.80 12.82 -9.45
CA TYR A 126 -40.34 14.09 -10.03
C TYR A 126 -39.41 13.83 -11.21
#